data_AF-A0A6J4SU83-F1
#
_entry.id   AF-A0A6J4SU83-F1
#
_cell.length_a   1.000
_cell.length_b   1.000
_cell.length_c   1.000
_cell.angle_alpha   90.00
_cell.angle_beta   90.00
_cell.angle_gamma   90.00
#
_symmetry.space_group_name_H-M   'P 1'
#
loop_
_entity.id
_entity.type
_entity.pdbx_description
1 polymer ?
#
loop_
_entity_poly.entity_id
_entity_poly.type
_entity_poly.pdbx_seq_one_letter_code
_entity_poly.pdbx_strand_id
1 'polypeptide(L)'
;MLLLSVEGAIGPGVAGYLRDGLARAAERDAALAVVRLDTPGGLDSATREIVRGILASPVPVAVWVAPSGARAASAGTFLLAAAHVAAMAPGTAT
;
A
#
# COMPACT_ATOMS: atom_id res chain seq x y z
N MET A 1 2.75 -12.07 -9.58
CA MET A 1 2.15 -10.86 -8.99
C MET A 1 1.32 -11.26 -7.78
N LEU A 2 1.30 -10.44 -6.72
CA LEU A 2 0.44 -10.62 -5.54
C LEU A 2 -0.39 -9.35 -5.32
N LEU A 3 -1.70 -9.49 -5.11
CA LEU A 3 -2.60 -8.38 -4.80
C LEU A 3 -2.91 -8.37 -3.30
N LEU A 4 -2.66 -7.23 -2.67
CA LEU A 4 -3.01 -6.90 -1.28
C LEU A 4 -4.07 -5.81 -1.30
N SER A 5 -5.14 -5.95 -0.53
CA SER A 5 -6.23 -4.97 -0.51
C SER A 5 -6.32 -4.31 0.85
N VAL A 6 -6.29 -2.98 0.85
CA VAL A 6 -6.43 -2.14 2.04
C VAL A 6 -7.61 -1.20 1.84
N GLU A 7 -8.60 -1.36 2.71
CA GLU A 7 -9.79 -0.51 2.76
C GLU A 7 -9.97 -0.02 4.20
N GLY A 8 -10.16 1.29 4.37
CA GLY A 8 -10.34 1.90 5.68
C GLY A 8 -9.05 2.42 6.33
N ALA A 9 -9.10 2.60 7.65
CA ALA A 9 -8.06 3.32 8.39
C ALA A 9 -6.73 2.55 8.49
N ILE A 10 -5.61 3.26 8.36
CA ILE A 10 -4.27 2.69 8.53
C ILE A 10 -3.96 2.54 10.03
N GLY A 11 -3.74 1.29 10.46
CA GLY A 11 -3.38 0.95 11.84
C GLY A 11 -2.49 -0.30 11.92
N PRO A 12 -2.15 -0.77 13.14
CA PRO A 12 -1.22 -1.88 13.34
C PRO A 12 -1.62 -3.18 12.60
N GLY A 13 -2.91 -3.46 12.50
CA GLY A 13 -3.41 -4.63 11.76
C GLY A 13 -3.11 -4.53 10.26
N VAL A 14 -3.29 -3.36 9.65
CA VAL A 14 -2.94 -3.11 8.24
C VAL A 14 -1.43 -3.16 8.03
N ALA A 15 -0.64 -2.62 8.97
CA ALA A 15 0.82 -2.70 8.90
C ALA A 15 1.31 -4.15 8.94
N GLY A 16 0.79 -4.97 9.85
CA GLY A 16 1.07 -6.40 9.90
C GLY A 16 0.65 -7.12 8.62
N TYR A 17 -0.57 -6.89 8.14
CA TYR A 17 -1.08 -7.47 6.89
C TYR A 17 -0.18 -7.17 5.69
N LEU A 18 0.25 -5.91 5.51
CA LEU A 18 1.11 -5.52 4.41
C LEU A 18 2.52 -6.09 4.54
N ARG A 19 3.10 -6.09 5.75
CA ARG A 19 4.41 -6.71 6.00
C ARG A 19 4.39 -8.19 5.62
N ASP A 20 3.42 -8.94 6.11
CA ASP A 20 3.31 -10.38 5.87
C ASP A 20 3.00 -10.66 4.38
N GLY A 21 2.18 -9.79 3.76
CA GLY A 21 1.90 -9.83 2.33
C GLY A 21 3.13 -9.60 1.46
N LEU A 22 3.98 -8.61 1.81
CA LEU A 22 5.22 -8.34 1.09
C LEU A 22 6.25 -9.48 1.27
N ALA A 23 6.36 -10.05 2.47
CA ALA A 23 7.18 -11.23 2.71
C ALA A 23 6.73 -12.40 1.82
N ARG A 24 5.41 -12.67 1.77
CA ARG A 24 4.85 -13.70 0.90
C ARG A 24 5.05 -13.41 -0.59
N ALA A 25 5.09 -12.15 -1.01
CA ALA A 25 5.42 -11.79 -2.38
C ALA A 25 6.87 -12.16 -2.72
N ALA A 26 7.79 -11.90 -1.79
CA ALA A 26 9.20 -12.24 -1.93
C ALA A 26 9.44 -13.76 -1.94
N GLU A 27 8.83 -14.50 -1.01
CA GLU A 27 8.92 -15.98 -0.96
C GLU A 27 8.44 -16.68 -2.23
N ARG A 28 7.55 -16.01 -2.99
CA ARG A 28 6.96 -16.54 -4.21
C ARG A 28 7.67 -16.03 -5.47
N ASP A 29 8.79 -15.32 -5.34
CA ASP A 29 9.47 -14.63 -6.43
C ASP A 29 8.49 -13.82 -7.30
N ALA A 30 7.53 -13.16 -6.65
CA ALA A 30 6.51 -12.41 -7.37
C ALA A 30 7.16 -11.24 -8.11
N ALA A 31 6.91 -11.13 -9.42
CA ALA A 31 7.42 -10.00 -10.20
C ALA A 31 6.94 -8.60 -9.74
N LEU A 32 5.83 -8.54 -8.98
CA LEU A 32 5.21 -7.30 -8.49
C LEU A 32 4.27 -7.60 -7.33
N ALA A 33 4.31 -6.79 -6.28
CA ALA A 33 3.28 -6.69 -5.27
C ALA A 33 2.42 -5.45 -5.55
N VAL A 34 1.10 -5.62 -5.60
CA VAL A 34 0.14 -4.53 -5.82
C VAL A 34 -0.66 -4.32 -4.54
N VAL A 35 -0.60 -3.11 -3.99
CA VAL A 35 -1.43 -2.69 -2.87
C VAL A 35 -2.58 -1.86 -3.43
N ARG A 36 -3.77 -2.45 -3.51
CA ARG A 36 -5.00 -1.72 -3.83
C ARG A 36 -5.43 -0.94 -2.58
N LEU A 37 -5.58 0.37 -2.70
CA LEU A 37 -5.75 1.27 -1.58
C LEU A 37 -7.03 2.11 -1.70
N ASP A 38 -7.82 2.09 -0.64
CA ASP A 38 -8.83 3.11 -0.32
C ASP A 38 -8.77 3.42 1.17
N THR A 39 -8.22 4.57 1.55
CA THR A 39 -8.01 4.94 2.95
C THR A 39 -8.31 6.41 3.23
N PRO A 40 -9.01 6.73 4.33
CA PRO A 40 -9.13 8.10 4.82
C PRO A 40 -7.88 8.58 5.58
N GLY A 41 -6.87 7.71 5.77
CA GLY A 41 -5.68 8.00 6.57
C GLY A 41 -5.56 7.06 7.78
N GLY A 42 -4.68 7.41 8.71
CA GLY A 42 -4.52 6.62 9.93
C GLY A 42 -3.31 7.03 10.77
N LEU A 43 -2.86 6.10 11.60
CA LEU A 43 -1.82 6.34 12.60
C LEU A 43 -0.45 6.55 11.95
N ASP A 44 0.28 7.59 12.38
CA ASP A 44 1.61 7.91 11.87
C ASP A 44 2.61 6.77 12.08
N SER A 45 2.58 6.08 13.23
CA SER A 45 3.46 4.96 13.53
C SER A 45 3.28 3.80 12.53
N ALA A 46 2.03 3.40 12.28
CA ALA A 46 1.70 2.36 11.30
C ALA A 46 2.05 2.79 9.88
N THR A 47 1.80 4.07 9.53
CA THR A 47 2.16 4.64 8.23
C THR A 47 3.66 4.55 7.99
N ARG A 48 4.48 4.98 8.95
CA ARG A 48 5.95 4.92 8.87
C ARG A 48 6.47 3.49 8.80
N GLU A 49 5.84 2.55 9.51
CA GLU A 49 6.18 1.13 9.41
C GLU A 49 5.95 0.61 7.99
N ILE A 50 4.77 0.87 7.41
CA ILE A 50 4.43 0.45 6.05
C ILE A 50 5.37 1.09 5.03
N VAL A 51 5.62 2.41 5.13
CA VAL A 51 6.54 3.12 4.23
C VAL A 51 7.94 2.50 4.26
N ARG A 52 8.48 2.19 5.45
CA ARG A 52 9.77 1.51 5.55
C ARG A 52 9.74 0.12 4.92
N GLY A 53 8.65 -0.63 5.10
CA GLY A 53 8.46 -1.94 4.49
C GLY A 53 8.42 -1.87 2.96
N ILE A 54 7.78 -0.85 2.39
CA ILE A 54 7.77 -0.60 0.94
C ILE A 54 9.18 -0.29 0.43
N LEU A 55 9.87 0.67 1.08
CA LEU A 55 11.21 1.12 0.67
C LEU A 55 12.28 0.02 0.79
N ALA A 56 12.12 -0.91 1.73
CA ALA A 56 13.02 -2.04 1.93
C ALA A 56 12.59 -3.30 1.17
N SER A 57 11.52 -3.24 0.37
CA SER A 57 10.97 -4.44 -0.25
C SER A 57 11.90 -5.00 -1.33
N PRO A 58 12.21 -6.31 -1.31
CA PRO A 58 12.99 -6.96 -2.38
C PRO A 58 12.15 -7.21 -3.64
N VAL A 59 10.83 -6.99 -3.58
CA VAL A 59 9.90 -7.10 -4.69
C VAL A 59 9.37 -5.71 -5.04
N PRO A 60 9.27 -5.32 -6.32
CA PRO A 60 8.66 -4.05 -6.71
C PRO A 60 7.24 -3.93 -6.14
N VAL A 61 6.93 -2.77 -5.56
CA VAL A 61 5.62 -2.47 -4.95
C VAL A 61 4.92 -1.38 -5.73
N ALA A 62 3.75 -1.71 -6.29
CA ALA A 62 2.82 -0.75 -6.84
C ALA A 62 1.73 -0.42 -5.82
N VAL A 63 1.47 0.87 -5.57
CA VAL A 63 0.29 1.31 -4.84
C VAL A 63 -0.73 1.81 -5.86
N TRP A 64 -1.92 1.23 -5.84
CA TRP A 64 -3.01 1.52 -6.76
C TRP A 64 -4.23 2.04 -6.01
N VAL A 65 -4.49 3.34 -6.12
CA VAL A 65 -5.70 3.96 -5.54
C VAL A 65 -6.90 3.58 -6.39
N ALA A 66 -7.78 2.75 -5.84
CA ALA A 66 -8.90 2.16 -6.56
C ALA A 66 -9.95 1.54 -5.63
N PRO A 67 -11.22 1.41 -6.08
CA PRO A 67 -11.74 1.75 -7.42
C PRO A 67 -11.98 3.26 -7.61
N SER A 68 -12.63 3.67 -8.70
CA SER A 68 -13.12 5.05 -8.87
C SER A 68 -13.88 5.50 -7.62
N GLY A 69 -13.61 6.72 -7.14
CA GLY A 69 -14.16 7.25 -5.89
C GLY A 69 -13.35 6.92 -4.63
N ALA A 70 -12.38 5.99 -4.71
CA ALA A 70 -11.44 5.73 -3.63
C ALA A 70 -10.48 6.91 -3.41
N ARG A 71 -9.81 6.90 -2.25
CA ARG A 71 -8.84 7.93 -1.90
C ARG A 71 -7.60 7.38 -1.21
N ALA A 72 -6.51 8.12 -1.32
CA ALA A 72 -5.26 7.92 -0.61
C ALA A 72 -4.99 9.08 0.34
N ALA A 73 -5.92 9.33 1.26
CA ALA A 73 -5.86 10.48 2.15
C ALA A 73 -4.83 10.30 3.27
N SER A 74 -4.15 11.39 3.63
CA SER A 74 -3.22 11.47 4.75
C SER A 74 -2.15 10.37 4.69
N ALA A 75 -2.22 9.34 5.55
CA ALA A 75 -1.37 8.16 5.48
C ALA A 75 -1.27 7.55 4.07
N GLY A 76 -2.39 7.50 3.34
CA GLY A 76 -2.42 6.96 1.99
C GLY A 76 -1.52 7.70 1.00
N THR A 77 -1.34 9.03 1.18
CA THR A 77 -0.49 9.84 0.32
C THR A 77 0.98 9.46 0.52
N PHE A 78 1.39 9.18 1.76
CA PHE A 78 2.74 8.71 2.05
C PHE A 78 3.00 7.31 1.50
N LEU A 79 2.02 6.41 1.59
CA LEU A 79 2.12 5.07 0.99
C LEU A 79 2.26 5.16 -0.54
N LEU A 80 1.43 6.00 -1.18
CA LEU A 80 1.49 6.22 -2.63
C LEU A 80 2.83 6.83 -3.05
N ALA A 81 3.34 7.82 -2.30
CA ALA A 81 4.62 8.47 -2.58
C ALA A 81 5.84 7.56 -2.33
N ALA A 82 5.74 6.59 -1.42
CA ALA A 82 6.79 5.62 -1.17
C ALA A 82 6.82 4.46 -2.19
N ALA A 83 5.76 4.31 -2.98
CA ALA A 83 5.65 3.21 -3.94
C ALA A 83 6.69 3.32 -5.06
N HIS A 84 7.15 2.16 -5.54
CA HIS A 84 7.98 2.10 -6.74
C HIS A 84 7.17 2.49 -7.99
N VAL A 85 5.88 2.15 -7.99
CA VAL A 85 4.91 2.57 -8.99
C VAL A 85 3.67 3.10 -8.28
N ALA A 86 3.33 4.35 -8.55
CA ALA A 86 2.07 4.95 -8.11
C ALA A 86 1.07 4.92 -9.26
N ALA A 87 -0.13 4.40 -9.01
CA ALA A 87 -1.22 4.36 -9.98
C ALA A 87 -2.53 4.80 -9.33
N MET A 88 -3.38 5.48 -10.09
CA MET A 88 -4.66 5.99 -9.62
C MET A 88 -5.73 5.69 -10.67
N ALA A 89 -6.85 5.10 -10.24
CA ALA A 89 -8.02 4.98 -11.10
C ALA A 89 -8.62 6.37 -11.36
N PRO A 90 -9.28 6.62 -12.52
CA PRO A 90 -10.00 7.86 -12.76
C PRO A 90 -11.00 8.15 -11.63
N GLY A 91 -11.13 9.42 -11.24
CA GLY A 91 -12.04 9.83 -10.17
C GLY A 91 -11.59 9.46 -8.75
N THR A 92 -10.30 9.15 -8.55
CA THR A 92 -9.70 9.00 -7.22
C THR A 92 -8.92 10.25 -6.82
N ALA A 93 -8.63 10.38 -5.53
CA ALA A 93 -7.88 11.51 -4.98
C ALA A 93 -6.82 11.07 -3.98
N THR A 94 -5.78 11.88 -3.82
CA THR A 94 -4.90 11.84 -2.65
C THR A 94 -5.50 12.70 -1.55
#